data_AF-A0A8C0LXZ8-F1
#
_entry.id   AF-A0A8C0LXZ8-F1
#
_cell.length_a   1.000
_cell.length_b   1.000
_cell.length_c   1.000
_cell.angle_alpha   90.00
_cell.angle_beta   90.00
_cell.angle_gamma   90.00
#
_symmetry.space_group_name_H-M   'P 1'
#
loop_
_entity.id
_entity.type
_entity.pdbx_description
1 polymer ?
#
loop_
_entity_poly.entity_id
_entity_poly.type
_entity_poly.pdbx_seq_one_letter_code
_entity_poly.pdbx_strand_id
1 'polypeptide(L)' 'MDTLDEIVKAKMKRGKRFLEKREPKLSENIKNAMLMYRGNVNSMVTQVLKDVYALEKPITFS' A
#
# COMPACT_ATOMS: atom_id res chain seq x y z
N MET A 1 -17.52 -12.22 -21.59
CA MET A 1 -16.91 -12.90 -20.44
C MET A 1 -16.21 -11.83 -19.65
N ASP A 2 -16.88 -11.33 -18.63
CA ASP A 2 -16.39 -10.23 -17.82
C ASP A 2 -15.17 -10.74 -17.03
N THR A 3 -14.05 -10.06 -17.16
CA THR A 3 -12.78 -10.37 -16.46
C THR A 3 -12.89 -10.36 -14.93
N LEU A 4 -14.07 -10.05 -14.40
CA LEU A 4 -14.41 -10.02 -12.98
C LEU A 4 -14.80 -11.41 -12.42
N ASP A 5 -15.17 -12.37 -13.27
CA ASP A 5 -15.66 -13.69 -12.81
C ASP A 5 -14.54 -14.62 -12.28
N GLU A 6 -13.27 -14.35 -12.60
CA GLU A 6 -12.11 -15.09 -12.04
C GLU A 6 -11.67 -14.58 -10.65
N ILE A 7 -12.23 -13.47 -10.17
CA ILE A 7 -11.85 -12.91 -8.86
C ILE A 7 -12.48 -13.76 -7.76
N VAL A 8 -11.65 -14.57 -7.10
CA VAL A 8 -12.04 -15.43 -5.97
C VAL A 8 -12.74 -14.61 -4.89
N LYS A 9 -14.07 -14.72 -4.80
CA LYS A 9 -14.87 -14.06 -3.77
C LYS A 9 -14.41 -14.54 -2.40
N ALA A 10 -13.99 -13.60 -1.56
CA ALA A 10 -13.56 -13.92 -0.20
C ALA A 10 -14.72 -14.51 0.62
N LYS A 11 -14.53 -15.73 1.15
CA LYS A 11 -15.53 -16.43 1.99
C LYS A 11 -15.79 -15.72 3.32
N MET A 12 -14.79 -15.01 3.85
CA MET A 12 -14.85 -14.36 5.17
C MET A 12 -15.05 -12.84 5.06
N LYS A 13 -15.84 -12.27 6.00
CA LYS A 13 -16.14 -10.82 6.05
C LYS A 13 -14.90 -9.92 6.04
N ARG A 14 -13.82 -10.34 6.71
CA ARG A 14 -12.55 -9.59 6.74
C ARG A 14 -11.87 -9.54 5.37
N GLY A 15 -11.86 -10.65 4.63
CA GLY A 15 -11.29 -10.73 3.29
C GLY A 15 -12.09 -9.90 2.29
N LYS A 16 -13.42 -9.89 2.42
CA LYS A 16 -14.30 -9.05 1.60
C LYS A 16 -13.95 -7.55 1.76
N ARG A 17 -13.87 -7.06 3.01
CA ARG A 17 -13.49 -5.66 3.29
C ARG A 17 -12.11 -5.28 2.73
N PHE A 18 -11.17 -6.21 2.72
CA PHE A 18 -9.83 -5.98 2.20
C PHE A 18 -9.84 -5.81 0.67
N LEU A 19 -10.62 -6.62 -0.04
CA LEU A 19 -10.81 -6.49 -1.50
C LEU A 19 -11.56 -5.21 -1.86
N GLU A 20 -12.67 -4.90 -1.18
CA GLU A 20 -13.46 -3.67 -1.36
C GLU A 20 -12.62 -2.40 -1.15
N LYS A 21 -11.61 -2.44 -0.27
CA LYS A 21 -10.69 -1.31 -0.06
C LYS A 21 -9.74 -1.09 -1.25
N ARG A 22 -9.43 -2.15 -2.00
CA ARG A 22 -8.49 -2.16 -3.14
C ARG A 22 -9.16 -2.00 -4.50
N GLU A 23 -10.47 -2.21 -4.57
CA GLU A 23 -11.24 -1.99 -5.80
C GLU A 23 -11.17 -0.52 -6.26
N PRO A 24 -11.21 -0.28 -7.58
CA PRO A 24 -11.23 1.07 -8.14
C PRO A 24 -12.51 1.80 -7.72
N LYS A 25 -12.39 3.10 -7.39
CA LYS A 25 -13.50 3.94 -6.92
C LYS A 25 -13.53 5.24 -7.72
N LEU A 26 -14.72 5.84 -7.85
CA LEU A 26 -14.88 7.15 -8.48
C LEU A 26 -14.19 8.27 -7.68
N SER A 27 -14.28 8.21 -6.35
CA SER A 27 -13.49 9.03 -5.43
C SER A 27 -12.35 8.20 -4.87
N GLU A 28 -11.12 8.58 -5.19
CA GLU A 28 -9.93 7.83 -4.77
C GLU A 28 -9.71 7.92 -3.25
N ASN A 29 -9.14 6.85 -2.67
CA ASN A 29 -8.62 6.91 -1.30
C ASN A 29 -7.23 7.59 -1.31
N ILE A 30 -6.76 8.03 -0.14
CA ILE A 30 -5.38 8.51 0.03
C ILE A 30 -4.40 7.40 -0.42
N LYS A 31 -3.39 7.78 -1.21
CA LYS A 31 -2.42 6.85 -1.77
C LYS A 31 -1.42 6.44 -0.69
N ASN A 32 -1.30 5.15 -0.43
CA ASN A 32 -0.28 4.61 0.46
C ASN A 32 1.08 4.63 -0.25
N ALA A 33 2.12 5.06 0.46
CA ALA A 33 3.48 5.06 -0.06
C ALA A 33 4.27 3.88 0.53
N MET A 34 5.16 3.30 -0.28
CA MET A 34 6.04 2.21 0.14
C MET A 34 7.49 2.64 -0.01
N LEU A 35 8.22 2.70 1.11
CA LEU A 35 9.63 3.09 1.15
C LEU A 35 10.49 1.82 1.23
N MET A 36 11.23 1.52 0.17
CA MET A 36 12.15 0.38 0.15
C MET A 36 13.58 0.83 -0.10
N TYR A 37 14.53 0.21 0.60
CA TYR A 37 15.96 0.35 0.33
C TYR A 37 16.65 -1.01 0.32
N ARG A 38 17.76 -1.12 -0.43
CA ARG A 38 18.54 -2.36 -0.56
C ARG A 38 19.58 -2.46 0.56
N GLY A 39 20.02 -3.67 0.90
CA GLY A 39 20.98 -3.92 1.99
C GLY A 39 22.36 -3.24 1.88
N ASN A 40 22.70 -2.62 0.75
CA ASN A 40 23.92 -1.83 0.58
C ASN A 40 23.57 -0.39 0.18
N VAL A 41 23.21 0.43 1.16
CA VAL A 41 22.94 1.86 1.00
C VAL A 41 23.79 2.68 1.97
N ASN A 42 24.14 3.89 1.55
CA ASN A 42 24.90 4.83 2.38
C ASN A 42 24.06 5.28 3.59
N SER A 43 24.72 5.57 4.72
CA SER A 43 24.09 6.05 5.95
C SER A 43 23.26 7.32 5.73
N MET A 44 23.71 8.22 4.86
CA MET A 44 22.97 9.44 4.48
C MET A 44 21.62 9.10 3.84
N VAL A 45 21.57 8.11 2.95
CA VAL A 45 20.32 7.69 2.29
C VAL A 45 19.35 7.12 3.31
N THR A 46 19.84 6.33 4.26
CA THR A 46 19.03 5.79 5.35
C THR A 46 18.47 6.88 6.26
N GLN A 47 19.22 7.96 6.52
CA GLN A 47 18.75 9.10 7.31
C GLN A 47 17.63 9.84 6.58
N VAL A 48 17.82 10.18 5.31
CA VAL A 48 16.79 10.86 4.50
C VAL A 48 15.51 10.02 4.43
N LEU A 49 15.61 8.70 4.26
CA LEU A 49 14.44 7.82 4.23
C LEU A 49 13.68 7.80 5.57
N LYS A 50 14.40 7.90 6.70
CA LYS A 50 13.77 8.01 8.02
C LYS A 50 13.04 9.34 8.20
N ASP A 51 13.62 10.43 7.69
CA ASP A 51 12.99 11.75 7.77
C ASP A 51 11.75 11.82 6.88
N VAL A 52 11.82 11.30 5.66
CA VAL A 52 10.66 11.16 4.75
C VAL A 52 9.58 10.27 5.39
N TYR A 53 9.98 9.17 6.03
CA TYR A 53 9.05 8.32 6.77
C TYR A 53 8.36 9.07 7.91
N ALA A 54 9.07 9.92 8.65
CA ALA A 54 8.49 10.69 9.75
C ALA A 54 7.44 11.72 9.26
N LEU A 55 7.65 12.32 8.08
CA LEU A 55 6.75 13.32 7.51
C LEU A 55 5.46 12.73 6.93
N GLU A 56 5.53 11.51 6.39
CA GLU A 56 4.41 10.86 5.70
C GLU A 56 3.61 9.88 6.58
N LYS A 57 3.93 9.78 7.89
CA LYS A 57 3.12 8.98 8.82
C LYS A 57 1.69 9.53 8.91
N PRO A 58 0.64 8.69 8.87
CA PRO A 58 0.60 7.21 8.94
C PRO A 58 0.47 6.47 7.59
N ILE A 59 0.78 7.14 6.47
CA ILE A 59 0.43 6.68 5.11
C ILE A 59 1.56 5.83 4.49
N THR A 60 2.79 6.04 4.93
CA THR A 60 3.98 5.29 4.49
C THR A 60 4.17 3.97 5.24
N PHE A 61 4.56 2.93 4.49
CA PHE A 61 5.03 1.64 4.99
C PHE A 61 6.51 1.46 4.60
N SER A 62 7.33 0.97 5.53
CA SER A 62 8.75 0.62 5.33
C SER A 62 8.93 -0.86 5.07
#